data_AF-A0A6M1T6S9-F1
#
_entry.id   AF-A0A6M1T6S9-F1
#
_cell.length_a   1.000
_cell.length_b   1.000
_cell.length_c   1.000
_cell.angle_alpha   90.00
_cell.angle_beta   90.00
_cell.angle_gamma   90.00
#
_symmetry.space_group_name_H-M   'P 1'
#
loop_
_entity.id
_entity.type
_entity.pdbx_description
1 polymer ?
#
loop_
_entity_poly.entity_id
_entity_poly.type
_entity_poly.pdbx_seq_one_letter_code
_entity_poly.pdbx_strand_id
1 'polypeptide(L)' 'MNNQDHEPKTNTVLGKRPTLLSNETYRGFSIDNISKNWNGVKVTAINSKGMKISGNADSKQQAVEKVINQIDLLFDQ' A
#
# COMPACT_ATOMS: atom_id res chain seq x y z
N MET A 1 24.92 -17.99 -29.88
CA MET A 1 24.71 -18.41 -28.48
C MET A 1 23.74 -17.41 -27.87
N ASN A 2 22.45 -17.77 -27.84
CA ASN A 2 21.42 -16.92 -27.23
C ASN A 2 21.46 -17.16 -25.73
N ASN A 3 22.03 -16.24 -24.97
CA ASN A 3 21.87 -16.21 -23.53
C ASN A 3 20.45 -15.68 -23.27
N GLN A 4 19.53 -16.60 -23.03
CA GLN A 4 18.19 -16.30 -22.59
C GLN A 4 18.27 -15.67 -21.20
N ASP A 5 17.83 -14.42 -21.13
CA ASP A 5 17.58 -13.70 -19.89
C ASP A 5 16.64 -14.53 -19.00
N HIS A 6 17.20 -15.11 -17.93
CA HIS A 6 16.42 -15.66 -16.85
C HIS A 6 15.84 -14.49 -16.05
N GLU A 7 14.71 -13.96 -16.50
CA GLU A 7 13.84 -13.17 -15.65
C GLU A 7 13.34 -14.05 -14.48
N PRO A 8 13.56 -13.67 -13.21
CA PRO A 8 12.86 -14.32 -12.12
C PRO A 8 11.38 -13.94 -12.21
N LYS A 9 10.55 -14.90 -12.61
CA LYS A 9 9.08 -14.87 -12.47
C LYS A 9 8.71 -14.88 -10.98
N THR A 10 8.95 -13.79 -10.28
CA THR A 10 8.51 -13.61 -8.89
C THR A 10 7.13 -13.00 -8.86
N ASN A 11 6.11 -13.86 -8.73
CA ASN A 11 4.85 -13.60 -8.04
C ASN A 11 4.24 -12.20 -8.17
N THR A 12 3.73 -11.89 -9.37
CA THR A 12 3.08 -10.62 -9.74
C THR A 12 1.66 -10.43 -9.17
N VAL A 13 1.30 -11.10 -8.07
CA VAL A 13 0.00 -10.94 -7.39
C VAL A 13 0.13 -10.12 -6.11
N LEU A 14 1.26 -10.20 -5.40
CA LEU A 14 1.55 -9.34 -4.25
C LEU A 14 2.07 -7.96 -4.68
N GLY A 15 2.80 -7.89 -5.80
CA GLY A 15 3.33 -6.64 -6.35
C GLY A 15 2.29 -5.66 -6.91
N LYS A 16 1.01 -6.05 -7.01
CA LYS A 16 -0.08 -5.20 -7.55
C LYS A 16 -0.98 -4.58 -6.48
N ARG A 17 -0.80 -4.89 -5.19
CA ARG A 17 -1.61 -4.33 -4.10
C ARG A 17 -1.17 -2.91 -3.67
N PRO A 18 0.12 -2.59 -3.55
CA PRO A 18 0.56 -1.25 -3.14
C PRO A 18 0.27 -0.15 -4.18
N THR A 19 0.18 -0.53 -5.45
CA THR A 19 -0.20 0.35 -6.55
C THR A 19 -1.67 0.76 -6.52
N LEU A 20 -2.55 -0.05 -5.92
CA LEU A 20 -3.99 0.24 -5.89
C LEU A 20 -4.34 1.38 -4.93
N LEU A 21 -3.71 1.48 -3.75
CA LEU A 21 -3.93 2.64 -2.87
C LEU A 21 -3.14 3.88 -3.30
N SER A 22 -2.02 3.67 -4.00
CA SER A 22 -1.19 4.80 -4.48
C SER A 22 -1.78 5.50 -5.70
N ASN A 23 -2.62 4.82 -6.49
CA ASN A 23 -3.17 5.34 -7.75
C ASN A 23 -4.72 5.32 -7.83
N GLU A 24 -5.42 4.54 -6.98
CA GLU A 24 -6.87 4.37 -7.00
C GLU A 24 -7.49 4.35 -5.58
N THR A 25 -8.80 4.10 -5.52
CA THR A 25 -9.55 3.96 -4.26
C THR A 25 -9.59 2.48 -3.86
N TYR A 26 -9.16 2.13 -2.65
CA TYR A 26 -9.20 0.77 -2.12
C TYR A 26 -10.31 0.62 -1.05
N ARG A 27 -11.32 -0.22 -1.31
CA ARG A 27 -12.52 -0.38 -0.45
C ARG A 27 -13.14 0.95 0.02
N GLY A 28 -13.13 1.96 -0.85
CA GLY A 28 -13.65 3.31 -0.55
C GLY A 28 -12.69 4.25 0.18
N PHE A 29 -11.43 3.84 0.42
CA PHE A 29 -10.36 4.68 0.95
C PHE A 29 -9.38 5.12 -0.15
N SER A 30 -8.88 6.35 -0.08
CA SER A 30 -7.81 6.89 -0.94
C SER A 30 -6.69 7.45 -0.08
N ILE A 31 -5.46 7.57 -0.61
CA ILE A 31 -4.38 8.23 0.12
C ILE A 31 -4.70 9.72 0.29
N ASP A 32 -4.73 10.17 1.54
CA ASP A 32 -4.88 11.58 1.95
C ASP A 32 -3.51 12.25 2.03
N ASN A 33 -2.54 11.58 2.67
CA ASN A 33 -1.23 12.16 2.94
C ASN A 33 -0.14 11.09 3.04
N ILE A 34 1.06 11.45 2.59
CA ILE A 34 2.29 10.68 2.79
C ILE A 34 3.33 11.61 3.40
N SER A 35 3.71 11.36 4.65
CA SER A 35 4.78 12.10 5.32
C SER A 35 6.00 11.21 5.53
N LYS A 36 7.18 11.79 5.27
CA LYS A 36 8.47 11.14 5.54
C LYS A 36 9.12 11.84 6.72
N ASN A 37 9.40 11.08 7.76
CA ASN A 37 9.98 11.54 9.01
C ASN A 37 11.31 10.80 9.25
N TRP A 38 12.06 11.19 10.28
CA TRP A 38 13.27 10.47 10.69
C TRP A 38 13.01 9.00 11.07
N ASN A 39 11.77 8.68 11.46
CA ASN A 39 11.28 7.34 11.81
C ASN A 39 10.68 6.54 10.64
N GLY A 40 10.94 6.94 9.40
CA GLY A 40 10.40 6.26 8.21
C GLY A 40 9.26 7.03 7.53
N VAL A 41 8.37 6.29 6.87
CA VAL A 41 7.28 6.81 6.04
C VAL A 41 5.94 6.50 6.69
N LYS A 42 5.15 7.55 6.94
CA LYS A 42 3.76 7.45 7.36
C LYS A 42 2.84 7.70 6.16
N VAL A 43 1.95 6.76 5.89
CA VAL A 43 0.89 6.88 4.90
C VAL A 43 -0.44 6.97 5.62
N THR A 44 -1.28 7.92 5.21
CA THR A 44 -2.64 8.11 5.72
C THR A 44 -3.62 7.96 4.58
N ALA A 45 -4.63 7.11 4.75
CA ALA A 45 -5.76 6.97 3.85
C ALA A 45 -7.04 7.50 4.49
N ILE A 46 -7.94 8.05 3.67
CA ILE A 46 -9.24 8.59 4.08
C ILE A 46 -10.34 8.00 3.22
N ASN A 47 -11.53 7.78 3.77
CA ASN A 47 -12.72 7.44 2.98
C ASN A 47 -13.70 8.62 2.85
N SER A 48 -14.73 8.45 2.04
CA SER A 48 -15.79 9.45 1.83
C SER A 48 -16.58 9.83 3.08
N LYS A 49 -16.49 9.02 4.15
CA LYS A 49 -17.11 9.28 5.47
C LYS A 49 -16.18 10.05 6.42
N GLY A 50 -14.96 10.40 5.97
CA GLY A 50 -13.96 11.10 6.78
C GLY A 50 -13.15 10.19 7.73
N MET A 51 -13.30 8.87 7.64
CA MET A 51 -12.51 7.93 8.45
C MET A 51 -11.08 7.90 7.94
N LYS A 52 -10.11 8.06 8.85
CA LYS A 52 -8.68 8.03 8.53
C LYS A 52 -8.00 6.80 9.10
N ILE A 53 -7.15 6.17 8.30
CA ILE A 53 -6.32 5.02 8.68
C ILE A 53 -4.88 5.36 8.34
N SER A 54 -3.95 5.04 9.25
CA SER A 54 -2.54 5.34 9.04
C SER A 54 -1.65 4.12 9.24
N GLY A 55 -0.62 4.01 8.40
CA GLY A 55 0.45 3.02 8.52
C GLY A 55 1.80 3.72 8.54
N ASN A 56 2.69 3.31 9.46
CA ASN A 56 4.07 3.78 9.50
C ASN A 56 5.02 2.59 9.32
N ALA A 57 6.02 2.75 8.45
CA ALA A 57 7.06 1.77 8.20
C ALA A 57 8.31 2.42 7.59
N ASP A 58 9.41 1.67 7.51
CA ASP A 58 10.69 2.19 6.98
C ASP A 58 10.61 2.56 5.49
N SER A 59 9.66 1.98 4.76
CA SER A 59 9.41 2.28 3.34
C SER A 59 7.95 2.61 3.06
N LYS A 60 7.70 3.40 2.01
CA LYS A 60 6.35 3.74 1.53
C LYS A 60 5.50 2.50 1.26
N GLN A 61 6.09 1.47 0.65
CA GLN A 61 5.37 0.25 0.30
C GLN A 61 4.83 -0.47 1.53
N GLN A 62 5.69 -0.68 2.55
CA GLN A 62 5.27 -1.32 3.80
C GLN A 62 4.24 -0.47 4.56
N ALA A 63 4.35 0.86 4.51
CA ALA A 63 3.38 1.76 5.13
C ALA A 63 1.99 1.64 4.45
N VAL A 64 1.96 1.55 3.11
CA VAL A 64 0.73 1.28 2.35
C VAL A 64 0.16 -0.10 2.69
N GLU A 65 0.98 -1.15 2.75
CA GLU A 65 0.53 -2.50 3.13
C GLU A 65 -0.10 -2.52 4.52
N LYS A 66 0.48 -1.80 5.50
CA LYS A 66 -0.11 -1.65 6.83
C LYS A 66 -1.47 -0.94 6.80
N VAL A 67 -1.66 0.02 5.91
CA VAL A 67 -2.96 0.69 5.73
C VAL A 67 -3.98 -0.28 5.10
N ILE A 68 -3.58 -1.03 4.06
CA ILE A 68 -4.44 -2.05 3.43
C ILE A 68 -4.89 -3.09 4.44
N ASN A 69 -3.97 -3.65 5.22
CA ASN A 69 -4.31 -4.67 6.22
C ASN A 69 -5.28 -4.14 7.27
N GLN A 70 -5.14 -2.88 7.70
CA GLN A 70 -6.10 -2.26 8.63
C GLN A 70 -7.47 -2.07 7.99
N ILE A 71 -7.53 -1.69 6.71
CA ILE A 71 -8.79 -1.58 5.96
C ILE A 71 -9.44 -2.97 5.87
N ASP A 72 -8.71 -4.01 5.49
CA ASP A 72 -9.25 -5.37 5.40
C ASP A 72 -9.83 -5.85 6.74
N LEU A 73 -9.09 -5.64 7.85
CA LEU A 73 -9.56 -5.97 9.19
C LEU A 73 -10.84 -5.24 9.60
N LEU A 74 -11.13 -4.06 9.05
CA LEU A 74 -12.36 -3.32 9.36
C LEU A 74 -13.59 -3.85 8.60
N PHE A 75 -13.38 -4.44 7.42
CA PHE A 75 -14.47 -4.91 6.56
C PHE A 75 -14.72 -6.42 6.64
N ASP A 76 -13.73 -7.18 7.11
CA ASP A 76 -13.83 -8.64 7.26
C ASP A 76 -14.29 -9.06 8.68
N GLN A 77 -14.78 -8.09 9.49
CA GLN A 77 -15.52 -8.30 10.76
C GLN A 77 -17.02 -8.43 10.51
#